data_AF-A0A7Y3MAL6-F1
#
_entry.id   AF-A0A7Y3MAL6-F1
#
_cell.length_a   1.000
_cell.length_b   1.000
_cell.length_c   1.000
_cell.angle_alpha   90.00
_cell.angle_beta   90.00
_cell.angle_gamma   90.00
#
_symmetry.space_group_name_H-M   'P 1'
#
loop_
_entity.id
_entity.type
_entity.pdbx_description
1 polymer ?
#
loop_
_entity_poly.entity_id
_entity_poly.type
_entity_poly.pdbx_seq_one_letter_code
_entity_poly.pdbx_strand_id
1 'polypeptide(L)'
;MSNAITISGSQYTVTGSVKNKKDNKGIIDLHVIVYDKDLIFDDVLGIANTDKNGNFSLTFEWSKFKNFLDRKPDLYFVVKDAGLELLSTKENVIKEANESTPPINFVVELFNDKLRTLIKDTAVEGWEGGFKDTNDAFAYPNPNFDSLEFKLNRKNIGDFHRMQKVLWPEFSWETQPGAADPERCYQMFAPDISRLGYTKEGQIYSIICPQQGVCSPHLGCMNVEVTVLGSKGWVDESTRELAGDMKVEGQIWFSPSSHNHKFVKIIKNQFEKENLPFPRNKENAIKVTTHLPGDPTKAAFPLRRGPSKDFPIPEFATHKDIAWSLGHLGVQIGPIVKTGTEKVDKFNQIVMDVFNTASGNMLKEGNILTWNVWTNAPEKINDDERSHHTE
;
A
#
# COMPACT_ATOMS: atom_id res chain seq x y z
N MET A 1 -5.86 -10.73 -36.93
CA MET A 1 -6.00 -10.22 -35.54
C MET A 1 -6.31 -11.43 -34.68
N SER A 2 -5.52 -11.70 -33.64
CA SER A 2 -5.78 -12.79 -32.72
C SER A 2 -7.06 -12.49 -31.93
N ASN A 3 -7.85 -13.52 -31.64
CA ASN A 3 -9.00 -13.40 -30.75
C ASN A 3 -8.51 -13.06 -29.33
N ALA A 4 -9.36 -12.42 -28.53
CA ALA A 4 -8.97 -11.93 -27.21
C ALA A 4 -8.80 -13.04 -26.17
N ILE A 5 -9.33 -14.24 -26.44
CA ILE A 5 -9.34 -15.35 -25.49
C ILE A 5 -8.71 -16.58 -26.11
N THR A 6 -7.88 -17.26 -25.33
CA THR A 6 -7.38 -18.61 -25.61
C THR A 6 -7.74 -19.53 -24.46
N ILE A 7 -8.13 -20.78 -24.76
CA ILE A 7 -8.49 -21.76 -23.73
C ILE A 7 -7.53 -22.95 -23.81
N SER A 8 -6.91 -23.31 -22.69
CA SER A 8 -6.01 -24.46 -22.59
C SER A 8 -6.37 -25.30 -21.36
N GLY A 9 -6.99 -26.46 -21.59
CA GLY A 9 -7.53 -27.27 -20.50
C GLY A 9 -8.62 -26.53 -19.72
N SER A 10 -8.41 -26.32 -18.42
CA SER A 10 -9.31 -25.54 -17.55
C SER A 10 -8.99 -24.04 -17.52
N GLN A 11 -7.92 -23.60 -18.18
CA GLN A 11 -7.44 -22.23 -18.11
C GLN A 11 -7.97 -21.37 -19.25
N TYR A 12 -8.45 -20.19 -18.89
CA TYR A 12 -8.81 -19.11 -19.79
C TYR A 12 -7.73 -18.04 -19.69
N THR A 13 -7.19 -17.63 -20.83
CA THR A 13 -6.31 -16.45 -20.91
C THR A 13 -7.02 -15.38 -21.72
N VAL A 14 -7.25 -14.23 -21.09
CA VAL A 14 -7.85 -13.05 -21.71
C VAL A 14 -6.77 -12.00 -21.95
N THR A 15 -6.70 -11.48 -23.16
CA THR A 15 -5.75 -10.44 -23.56
C THR A 15 -6.48 -9.24 -24.15
N GLY A 16 -5.90 -8.05 -24.00
CA GLY A 16 -6.44 -6.84 -24.58
C GLY A 16 -5.48 -5.67 -24.46
N SER A 17 -5.96 -4.47 -24.81
CA SER A 17 -5.20 -3.24 -24.65
C SER A 17 -6.02 -2.10 -24.08
N VAL A 18 -5.35 -1.16 -23.40
CA VAL A 18 -5.90 0.10 -22.90
C VAL A 18 -5.09 1.25 -23.49
N LYS A 19 -5.77 2.18 -24.14
CA LYS A 19 -5.16 3.36 -24.77
C LYS A 19 -5.73 4.65 -24.21
N ASN A 20 -4.89 5.68 -24.16
CA ASN A 20 -5.30 7.02 -23.82
C ASN A 20 -6.12 7.61 -24.97
N LYS A 21 -7.31 8.14 -24.67
CA LYS A 21 -8.18 8.78 -25.66
C LYS A 21 -7.53 9.97 -26.36
N LYS A 22 -6.65 10.70 -25.66
CA LYS A 22 -6.05 11.94 -26.14
C LYS A 22 -5.05 11.72 -27.27
N ASP A 23 -4.19 10.72 -27.15
CA ASP A 23 -3.06 10.50 -28.06
C ASP A 23 -2.97 9.06 -28.61
N ASN A 24 -3.91 8.20 -28.24
CA ASN A 24 -4.01 6.80 -28.65
C ASN A 24 -2.77 5.95 -28.27
N LYS A 25 -1.97 6.41 -27.30
CA LYS A 25 -0.85 5.63 -26.77
C LYS A 25 -1.31 4.68 -25.69
N GLY A 26 -0.56 3.58 -25.55
CA GLY A 26 -0.73 2.66 -24.42
C GLY A 26 -0.45 3.35 -23.09
N ILE A 27 -1.17 2.94 -22.05
CA ILE A 27 -0.96 3.43 -20.69
C ILE A 27 -0.44 2.26 -19.86
N ILE A 28 0.74 2.41 -19.29
CA ILE A 28 1.38 1.41 -18.45
C ILE A 28 0.80 1.40 -17.04
N ASP A 29 0.87 0.25 -16.38
CA ASP A 29 0.62 0.10 -14.94
C ASP A 29 -0.81 0.47 -14.52
N LEU A 30 -1.80 0.24 -15.40
CA LEU A 30 -3.21 0.26 -15.06
C LEU A 30 -3.66 -1.11 -14.59
N HIS A 31 -4.48 -1.15 -13.55
CA HIS A 31 -5.14 -2.40 -13.12
C HIS A 31 -6.35 -2.65 -14.02
N VAL A 32 -6.33 -3.78 -14.72
CA VAL A 32 -7.48 -4.31 -15.46
C VAL A 32 -8.05 -5.46 -14.65
N ILE A 33 -9.16 -5.18 -13.96
CA ILE A 33 -9.88 -6.17 -13.16
C ILE A 33 -10.92 -6.83 -14.06
N VAL A 34 -10.86 -8.16 -14.14
CA VAL A 34 -11.77 -8.96 -14.96
C VAL A 34 -12.75 -9.64 -14.04
N TYR A 35 -14.03 -9.48 -14.37
CA TYR A 35 -15.14 -10.08 -13.65
C TYR A 35 -15.91 -11.01 -14.56
N ASP A 36 -16.52 -12.01 -13.93
CA ASP A 36 -17.63 -12.75 -14.50
C ASP A 36 -18.94 -12.23 -13.88
N LYS A 37 -19.89 -11.84 -14.75
CA LYS A 37 -21.17 -11.31 -14.32
C LYS A 37 -22.12 -12.43 -13.93
N ASP A 38 -22.71 -12.30 -12.76
CA ASP A 38 -23.67 -13.24 -12.22
C ASP A 38 -25.00 -12.55 -11.88
N LEU A 39 -26.02 -13.35 -11.60
CA LEU A 39 -27.35 -12.82 -11.26
C LEU A 39 -27.40 -12.18 -9.86
N ILE A 40 -26.51 -12.59 -8.95
CA ILE A 40 -26.57 -12.19 -7.53
C ILE A 40 -25.27 -11.50 -7.08
N PHE A 41 -24.12 -12.15 -7.25
CA PHE A 41 -22.81 -11.59 -6.90
C PHE A 41 -21.82 -11.90 -8.01
N ASP A 42 -21.22 -10.84 -8.59
CA ASP A 42 -20.23 -10.98 -9.65
C ASP A 42 -18.91 -11.55 -9.11
N ASP A 43 -18.32 -12.51 -9.81
CA ASP A 43 -17.06 -13.14 -9.43
C ASP A 43 -15.85 -12.36 -9.96
N VAL A 44 -14.85 -12.11 -9.12
CA VAL A 44 -13.56 -11.56 -9.55
C VAL A 44 -12.69 -12.69 -10.11
N LEU A 45 -12.41 -12.64 -11.40
CA LEU A 45 -11.57 -13.63 -12.06
C LEU A 45 -10.08 -13.36 -11.84
N GLY A 46 -9.70 -12.09 -11.78
CA GLY A 46 -8.35 -11.66 -11.44
C GLY A 46 -8.05 -10.22 -11.86
N ILE A 47 -6.79 -9.82 -11.67
CA ILE A 47 -6.28 -8.48 -11.95
C ILE A 47 -5.01 -8.63 -12.79
N ALA A 48 -4.91 -7.89 -13.88
CA ALA A 48 -3.71 -7.78 -14.70
C ALA A 48 -3.24 -6.32 -14.76
N ASN A 49 -1.94 -6.12 -14.92
CA ASN A 49 -1.35 -4.80 -15.16
C ASN A 49 -1.13 -4.59 -16.65
N THR A 50 -1.27 -3.36 -17.11
CA THR A 50 -0.92 -3.00 -18.48
C THR A 50 0.59 -2.77 -18.64
N ASP A 51 1.15 -3.23 -19.76
CA ASP A 51 2.54 -2.96 -20.14
C ASP A 51 2.74 -1.54 -20.71
N LYS A 52 3.97 -1.20 -21.11
CA LYS A 52 4.33 0.09 -21.74
C LYS A 52 3.54 0.43 -23.03
N ASN A 53 2.97 -0.58 -23.69
CA ASN A 53 2.14 -0.43 -24.87
C ASN A 53 0.64 -0.47 -24.55
N GLY A 54 0.29 -0.56 -23.27
CA GLY A 54 -1.08 -0.64 -22.78
C GLY A 54 -1.68 -2.04 -22.85
N ASN A 55 -0.91 -3.07 -23.18
CA ASN A 55 -1.43 -4.44 -23.31
C ASN A 55 -1.54 -5.09 -21.94
N PHE A 56 -2.57 -5.93 -21.73
CA PHE A 56 -2.72 -6.75 -20.54
C PHE A 56 -2.98 -8.22 -20.93
N SER A 57 -2.64 -9.13 -20.01
CA SER A 57 -2.95 -10.56 -20.10
C SER A 57 -3.33 -11.08 -18.72
N LEU A 58 -4.46 -11.77 -18.62
CA LEU A 58 -4.91 -12.41 -17.38
C LEU A 58 -5.23 -13.87 -17.65
N THR A 59 -4.69 -14.77 -16.83
CA THR A 59 -5.07 -16.19 -16.84
C THR A 59 -5.86 -16.54 -15.58
N PHE A 60 -6.96 -17.26 -15.74
CA PHE A 60 -7.79 -17.75 -14.64
C PHE A 60 -8.35 -19.16 -14.91
N GLU A 61 -8.65 -19.87 -13.83
CA GLU A 61 -9.24 -21.21 -13.87
C GLU A 61 -10.75 -21.14 -14.06
N TRP A 62 -11.31 -22.11 -14.80
CA TRP A 62 -12.75 -22.27 -14.98
C TRP A 62 -13.51 -22.33 -13.65
N SER A 63 -12.94 -22.94 -12.61
CA SER A 63 -13.59 -23.03 -11.30
C SER A 63 -13.96 -21.67 -10.69
N LYS A 64 -13.40 -20.56 -11.16
CA LYS A 64 -13.70 -19.20 -10.66
C LYS A 64 -15.04 -18.61 -11.10
N PHE A 65 -15.71 -19.18 -12.10
CA PHE A 65 -17.02 -18.70 -12.58
C PHE A 65 -18.04 -19.84 -12.69
N LYS A 66 -17.69 -21.03 -12.18
CA LYS A 66 -18.55 -22.20 -12.31
C LYS A 66 -19.59 -22.21 -11.21
N ASN A 67 -20.81 -21.82 -11.56
CA ASN A 67 -22.02 -22.22 -10.86
C ASN A 67 -22.51 -23.59 -11.39
N PHE A 68 -23.52 -24.22 -10.78
CA PHE A 68 -23.99 -25.62 -11.00
C PHE A 68 -24.34 -26.04 -12.46
N LEU A 69 -24.05 -25.23 -13.47
CA LEU A 69 -24.27 -25.48 -14.90
C LEU A 69 -22.95 -25.22 -15.67
N ASP A 70 -22.63 -26.07 -16.64
CA ASP A 70 -21.53 -25.82 -17.59
C ASP A 70 -21.84 -24.59 -18.45
N ARG A 71 -21.47 -23.40 -17.95
CA ARG A 71 -21.57 -22.13 -18.67
C ARG A 71 -20.20 -21.57 -19.01
N LYS A 72 -20.15 -20.69 -20.02
CA LYS A 72 -19.00 -19.84 -20.30
C LYS A 72 -19.09 -18.57 -19.44
N PRO A 73 -17.98 -17.82 -19.26
CA PRO A 73 -18.02 -16.61 -18.47
C PRO A 73 -18.65 -15.45 -19.24
N ASP A 74 -19.41 -14.62 -18.55
CA ASP A 74 -19.98 -13.37 -19.00
C ASP A 74 -19.05 -12.23 -18.56
N LEU A 75 -18.09 -11.86 -19.41
CA LEU A 75 -16.98 -10.99 -19.00
C LEU A 75 -17.35 -9.51 -18.99
N TYR A 76 -16.96 -8.82 -17.92
CA TYR A 76 -16.81 -7.37 -17.92
C TYR A 76 -15.51 -6.94 -17.24
N PHE A 77 -15.10 -5.71 -17.52
CA PHE A 77 -13.79 -5.17 -17.15
C PHE A 77 -13.97 -3.88 -16.38
N VAL A 78 -13.13 -3.70 -15.37
CA VAL A 78 -12.96 -2.42 -14.68
C VAL A 78 -11.50 -2.03 -14.80
N VAL A 79 -11.25 -0.88 -15.42
CA VAL A 79 -9.90 -0.31 -15.55
C VAL A 79 -9.72 0.73 -14.46
N LYS A 80 -8.68 0.56 -13.65
CA LYS A 80 -8.33 1.47 -12.56
C LYS A 80 -6.92 2.02 -12.69
N ASP A 81 -6.75 3.24 -12.24
CA ASP A 81 -5.46 3.88 -12.02
C ASP A 81 -5.36 4.27 -10.55
N ALA A 82 -4.41 3.70 -9.82
CA ALA A 82 -4.23 4.00 -8.39
C ALA A 82 -5.50 3.82 -7.54
N GLY A 83 -6.35 2.85 -7.90
CA GLY A 83 -7.65 2.62 -7.25
C GLY A 83 -8.81 3.50 -7.77
N LEU A 84 -8.54 4.55 -8.56
CA LEU A 84 -9.55 5.34 -9.26
C LEU A 84 -10.08 4.57 -10.47
N GLU A 85 -11.40 4.39 -10.56
CA GLU A 85 -12.03 3.80 -11.74
C GLU A 85 -12.02 4.78 -12.93
N LEU A 86 -11.38 4.37 -14.02
CA LEU A 86 -11.34 5.10 -15.29
C LEU A 86 -12.44 4.63 -16.26
N LEU A 87 -12.79 3.35 -16.19
CA LEU A 87 -13.75 2.70 -17.07
C LEU A 87 -14.36 1.48 -16.39
N SER A 88 -15.65 1.26 -16.61
CA SER A 88 -16.33 0.00 -16.34
C SER A 88 -17.17 -0.42 -17.54
N THR A 89 -17.05 -1.68 -17.96
CA THR A 89 -17.88 -2.27 -19.02
C THR A 89 -19.03 -3.09 -18.46
N LYS A 90 -19.40 -2.92 -17.19
CA LYS A 90 -20.44 -3.72 -16.51
C LYS A 90 -21.82 -3.69 -17.20
N GLU A 91 -22.12 -2.60 -17.91
CA GLU A 91 -23.34 -2.44 -18.71
C GLU A 91 -23.20 -2.98 -20.16
N ASN A 92 -21.98 -3.29 -20.59
CA ASN A 92 -21.65 -3.80 -21.93
C ASN A 92 -20.87 -5.12 -21.81
N VAL A 93 -21.54 -6.13 -21.27
CA VAL A 93 -20.96 -7.43 -20.95
C VAL A 93 -20.71 -8.25 -22.21
N ILE A 94 -19.55 -8.90 -22.28
CA ILE A 94 -19.25 -9.90 -23.31
C ILE A 94 -19.84 -11.23 -22.86
N LYS A 95 -21.03 -11.56 -23.37
CA LYS A 95 -21.72 -12.79 -23.00
C LYS A 95 -21.06 -14.04 -23.57
N GLU A 96 -21.08 -15.12 -22.80
CA GLU A 96 -20.62 -16.45 -23.21
C GLU A 96 -19.22 -16.44 -23.86
N ALA A 97 -18.30 -15.70 -23.25
CA ALA A 97 -16.99 -15.40 -23.80
C ALA A 97 -16.17 -16.68 -24.04
N ASN A 98 -15.53 -16.79 -25.21
CA ASN A 98 -14.78 -17.97 -25.64
C ASN A 98 -13.71 -17.60 -26.68
N GLU A 99 -13.06 -18.59 -27.29
CA GLU A 99 -11.99 -18.37 -28.29
C GLU A 99 -12.42 -17.59 -29.54
N SER A 100 -13.72 -17.41 -29.78
CA SER A 100 -14.24 -16.54 -30.85
C SER A 100 -14.47 -15.09 -30.41
N THR A 101 -14.18 -14.75 -29.14
CA THR A 101 -14.35 -13.39 -28.62
C THR A 101 -13.47 -12.40 -29.39
N PRO A 102 -14.04 -11.33 -29.96
CA PRO A 102 -13.28 -10.33 -30.71
C PRO A 102 -12.20 -9.64 -29.86
N PRO A 103 -11.21 -8.99 -30.50
CA PRO A 103 -10.18 -8.23 -29.79
C PRO A 103 -10.75 -7.22 -28.79
N ILE A 104 -10.24 -7.25 -27.56
CA ILE A 104 -10.65 -6.36 -26.48
C ILE A 104 -9.72 -5.15 -26.47
N ASN A 105 -10.28 -3.97 -26.76
CA ASN A 105 -9.54 -2.71 -26.78
C ASN A 105 -10.34 -1.63 -26.07
N PHE A 106 -9.74 -1.05 -25.03
CA PHE A 106 -10.32 0.02 -24.25
C PHE A 106 -9.66 1.34 -24.58
N VAL A 107 -10.47 2.39 -24.58
CA VAL A 107 -10.00 3.77 -24.67
C VAL A 107 -10.49 4.49 -23.44
N VAL A 108 -9.57 5.07 -22.66
CA VAL A 108 -9.87 5.74 -21.40
C VAL A 108 -9.39 7.18 -21.42
N GLU A 109 -10.06 8.03 -20.64
CA GLU A 109 -9.60 9.38 -20.34
C GLU A 109 -8.99 9.40 -18.94
N LEU A 110 -7.75 9.89 -18.84
CA LEU A 110 -7.06 10.12 -17.57
C LEU A 110 -7.58 11.43 -16.96
N PHE A 111 -8.79 11.39 -16.38
CA PHE A 111 -9.36 12.55 -15.70
C PHE A 111 -8.66 12.78 -14.36
N ASN A 112 -8.30 14.04 -14.06
CA ASN A 112 -7.70 14.44 -12.77
C ASN A 112 -6.49 13.60 -12.35
N ASP A 113 -5.68 13.18 -13.33
CA ASP A 113 -4.58 12.25 -13.14
C ASP A 113 -3.39 12.91 -12.42
N LYS A 114 -3.56 13.04 -11.11
CA LYS A 114 -2.51 13.51 -10.20
C LYS A 114 -1.41 12.48 -10.07
N LEU A 115 -1.69 11.18 -10.20
CA LEU A 115 -0.64 10.17 -10.06
C LEU A 115 0.36 10.22 -11.21
N ARG A 116 -0.09 10.07 -12.47
CA ARG A 116 0.83 9.94 -13.60
C ARG A 116 1.63 11.21 -13.86
N THR A 117 1.08 12.38 -13.50
CA THR A 117 1.82 13.66 -13.57
C THR A 117 2.99 13.75 -12.57
N LEU A 118 2.95 12.95 -11.50
CA LEU A 118 4.01 12.86 -10.49
C LEU A 118 5.11 11.87 -10.85
N ILE A 119 4.85 10.90 -11.75
CA ILE A 119 5.83 9.89 -12.11
C ILE A 119 7.02 10.54 -12.81
N LYS A 120 8.21 10.24 -12.32
CA LYS A 120 9.51 10.69 -12.84
C LYS A 120 10.40 9.47 -13.04
N ASP A 121 11.00 9.38 -14.22
CA ASP A 121 11.96 8.32 -14.58
C ASP A 121 13.42 8.77 -14.45
N THR A 122 13.64 10.04 -14.15
CA THR A 122 14.96 10.68 -14.13
C THR A 122 15.15 11.46 -12.84
N ALA A 123 16.26 11.21 -12.15
CA ALA A 123 16.66 11.93 -10.96
C ALA A 123 17.03 13.38 -11.28
N VAL A 124 16.68 14.32 -10.40
CA VAL A 124 17.18 15.70 -10.50
C VAL A 124 18.66 15.80 -10.18
N GLU A 125 19.36 16.75 -10.78
CA GLU A 125 20.80 16.99 -10.51
C GLU A 125 21.09 17.37 -9.05
N GLY A 126 22.38 17.32 -8.67
CA GLY A 126 22.87 17.73 -7.35
C GLY A 126 22.99 16.61 -6.32
N TRP A 127 23.06 15.36 -6.77
CA TRP A 127 23.47 14.22 -5.98
C TRP A 127 25.00 14.16 -5.89
N GLU A 128 25.55 13.99 -4.69
CA GLU A 128 26.99 13.90 -4.41
C GLU A 128 27.40 12.44 -4.11
N GLY A 129 26.56 11.71 -3.37
CA GLY A 129 26.78 10.31 -3.02
C GLY A 129 27.90 10.06 -2.01
N GLY A 130 28.28 8.79 -1.87
CA GLY A 130 29.40 8.35 -1.04
C GLY A 130 29.08 8.05 0.43
N PHE A 131 27.88 8.37 0.95
CA PHE A 131 27.58 8.08 2.36
C PHE A 131 27.65 6.58 2.67
N LYS A 132 27.17 5.72 1.77
CA LYS A 132 27.24 4.26 1.94
C LYS A 132 28.69 3.74 2.08
N ASP A 133 29.65 4.46 1.52
CA ASP A 133 31.07 4.07 1.47
C ASP A 133 31.87 4.66 2.64
N THR A 134 31.23 5.43 3.53
CA THR A 134 31.88 5.99 4.74
C THR A 134 32.16 4.94 5.82
N ASN A 135 31.52 3.78 5.74
CA ASN A 135 31.70 2.67 6.66
C ASN A 135 31.38 1.34 5.96
N ASP A 136 32.35 0.43 5.93
CA ASP A 136 32.22 -0.89 5.30
C ASP A 136 31.03 -1.70 5.83
N ALA A 137 30.60 -1.47 7.09
CA ALA A 137 29.44 -2.12 7.68
C ALA A 137 28.11 -1.77 6.98
N PHE A 138 28.06 -0.69 6.19
CA PHE A 138 26.85 -0.26 5.49
C PHE A 138 26.60 -1.03 4.19
N ALA A 139 27.58 -1.80 3.73
CA ALA A 139 27.51 -2.49 2.46
C ALA A 139 26.53 -3.68 2.47
N TYR A 140 25.95 -3.96 1.32
CA TYR A 140 25.29 -5.24 1.06
C TYR A 140 26.30 -6.40 1.10
N PRO A 141 25.88 -7.64 1.44
CA PRO A 141 24.49 -8.11 1.57
C PRO A 141 23.83 -7.84 2.94
N ASN A 142 24.60 -7.48 3.97
CA ASN A 142 24.11 -7.36 5.34
C ASN A 142 24.41 -5.98 5.94
N PRO A 143 23.75 -4.89 5.46
CA PRO A 143 23.97 -3.56 6.03
C PRO A 143 23.68 -3.54 7.53
N ASN A 144 24.62 -3.02 8.30
CA ASN A 144 24.52 -2.79 9.73
C ASN A 144 24.69 -1.29 10.03
N PHE A 145 23.71 -0.71 10.70
CA PHE A 145 23.67 0.73 11.01
C PHE A 145 23.83 1.02 12.51
N ASP A 146 24.35 0.11 13.32
CA ASP A 146 24.48 0.28 14.78
C ASP A 146 25.36 1.47 15.18
N SER A 147 26.30 1.87 14.32
CA SER A 147 27.09 3.08 14.50
C SER A 147 26.32 4.38 14.24
N LEU A 148 25.10 4.31 13.70
CA LEU A 148 24.25 5.46 13.41
C LEU A 148 23.15 5.62 14.46
N GLU A 149 22.95 6.85 14.90
CA GLU A 149 21.78 7.21 15.68
C GLU A 149 20.51 7.24 14.81
N PHE A 150 19.39 6.85 15.41
CA PHE A 150 18.09 7.01 14.76
C PHE A 150 17.74 8.50 14.63
N LYS A 151 17.44 8.93 13.41
CA LYS A 151 16.96 10.28 13.10
C LYS A 151 15.45 10.32 13.22
N LEU A 152 14.92 11.34 13.91
CA LEU A 152 13.49 11.62 14.02
C LEU A 152 13.04 12.53 12.88
N ASN A 153 11.94 12.18 12.19
CA ASN A 153 11.42 12.96 11.07
C ASN A 153 11.25 14.45 11.39
N ARG A 154 10.66 14.77 12.56
CA ARG A 154 10.36 16.17 12.96
C ARG A 154 11.57 16.97 13.41
N LYS A 155 12.65 16.33 13.87
CA LYS A 155 13.81 17.06 14.43
C LYS A 155 14.84 17.43 13.36
N ASN A 156 14.83 16.77 12.21
CA ASN A 156 15.88 16.91 11.20
C ASN A 156 15.35 17.46 9.87
N ILE A 157 14.29 18.27 9.93
CA ILE A 157 13.57 18.81 8.77
C ILE A 157 14.51 19.67 7.88
N GLY A 158 15.48 20.36 8.48
CA GLY A 158 16.46 21.17 7.75
C GLY A 158 17.60 20.37 7.10
N ASP A 159 17.76 19.09 7.43
CA ASP A 159 19.01 18.38 7.18
C ASP A 159 18.99 17.53 5.90
N PHE A 160 17.81 17.22 5.37
CA PHE A 160 17.69 16.48 4.11
C PHE A 160 17.25 17.37 2.96
N HIS A 161 17.85 17.12 1.80
CA HIS A 161 17.81 18.02 0.65
C HIS A 161 17.20 17.34 -0.58
N ARG A 162 17.06 16.01 -0.50
CA ARG A 162 16.59 15.13 -1.55
C ARG A 162 15.46 14.27 -1.01
N MET A 163 14.54 13.91 -1.90
CA MET A 163 13.40 13.09 -1.55
C MET A 163 13.03 12.13 -2.67
N GLN A 164 12.58 10.94 -2.29
CA GLN A 164 11.87 10.04 -3.19
C GLN A 164 10.43 9.91 -2.70
N LYS A 165 9.49 10.12 -3.61
CA LYS A 165 8.07 9.85 -3.38
C LYS A 165 7.82 8.35 -3.46
N VAL A 166 7.00 7.79 -2.57
CA VAL A 166 6.45 6.45 -2.75
C VAL A 166 5.05 6.63 -3.34
N LEU A 167 4.93 6.35 -4.63
CA LEU A 167 3.70 6.55 -5.37
C LEU A 167 2.74 5.36 -5.25
N TRP A 168 3.29 4.17 -5.00
CA TRP A 168 2.53 2.93 -4.83
C TRP A 168 2.80 2.33 -3.44
N PRO A 169 2.12 2.81 -2.39
CA PRO A 169 2.23 2.25 -1.05
C PRO A 169 1.47 0.92 -0.98
N GLU A 170 2.10 -0.15 -1.50
CA GLU A 170 1.53 -1.50 -1.60
C GLU A 170 1.80 -2.34 -0.35
N PHE A 171 0.76 -2.55 0.46
CA PHE A 171 0.81 -3.35 1.67
C PHE A 171 0.18 -4.73 1.49
N SER A 172 0.66 -5.68 2.28
CA SER A 172 0.05 -7.00 2.37
C SER A 172 0.19 -7.60 3.77
N TRP A 173 -0.79 -8.42 4.16
CA TRP A 173 -0.83 -9.11 5.46
C TRP A 173 -1.73 -10.35 5.36
N GLU A 174 -1.65 -11.24 6.34
CA GLU A 174 -2.52 -12.42 6.39
C GLU A 174 -3.89 -12.03 6.91
N THR A 175 -4.95 -12.39 6.19
CA THR A 175 -6.33 -12.16 6.69
C THR A 175 -6.70 -13.18 7.75
N GLN A 176 -6.01 -14.32 7.77
CA GLN A 176 -6.21 -15.44 8.69
C GLN A 176 -4.88 -15.85 9.32
N PRO A 177 -4.18 -14.95 10.06
CA PRO A 177 -2.85 -15.25 10.57
C PRO A 177 -2.87 -16.44 11.51
N GLY A 178 -1.94 -17.38 11.30
CA GLY A 178 -1.82 -18.65 12.01
C GLY A 178 -2.61 -19.83 11.43
N ALA A 179 -3.35 -19.64 10.33
CA ALA A 179 -3.91 -20.74 9.56
C ALA A 179 -2.82 -21.56 8.85
N ALA A 180 -3.12 -22.82 8.48
CA ALA A 180 -2.17 -23.67 7.75
C ALA A 180 -1.86 -23.16 6.33
N ASP A 181 -2.85 -22.52 5.70
CA ASP A 181 -2.74 -21.85 4.40
C ASP A 181 -3.47 -20.49 4.50
N PRO A 182 -2.80 -19.46 5.05
CA PRO A 182 -3.43 -18.18 5.31
C PRO A 182 -3.61 -17.41 3.99
N GLU A 183 -4.83 -16.91 3.77
CA GLU A 183 -5.09 -15.96 2.69
C GLU A 183 -4.35 -14.63 2.94
N ARG A 184 -3.88 -14.00 1.87
CA ARG A 184 -3.14 -12.73 1.92
C ARG A 184 -3.96 -11.61 1.26
N CYS A 185 -4.17 -10.54 2.00
CA CYS A 185 -4.70 -9.30 1.44
C CYS A 185 -3.55 -8.51 0.78
N TYR A 186 -3.84 -7.88 -0.36
CA TYR A 186 -3.01 -6.86 -0.98
C TYR A 186 -3.83 -5.58 -1.08
N GLN A 187 -3.29 -4.49 -0.56
CA GLN A 187 -3.95 -3.20 -0.59
C GLN A 187 -2.95 -2.09 -0.86
N MET A 188 -3.18 -1.38 -1.96
CA MET A 188 -2.56 -0.09 -2.19
C MET A 188 -3.25 0.97 -1.34
N PHE A 189 -2.49 1.66 -0.50
CA PHE A 189 -2.99 2.84 0.22
C PHE A 189 -3.03 4.05 -0.72
N ALA A 190 -3.54 5.19 -0.25
CA ALA A 190 -3.65 6.36 -1.11
C ALA A 190 -2.28 6.73 -1.71
N PRO A 191 -2.19 6.99 -3.02
CA PRO A 191 -0.91 7.30 -3.65
C PRO A 191 -0.35 8.63 -3.14
N ASP A 192 0.95 8.83 -3.30
CA ASP A 192 1.64 10.09 -3.04
C ASP A 192 1.60 10.60 -1.57
N ILE A 193 1.46 9.69 -0.60
CA ILE A 193 1.41 10.05 0.84
C ILE A 193 2.70 9.73 1.61
N SER A 194 3.64 9.01 0.98
CA SER A 194 4.85 8.51 1.63
C SER A 194 6.11 9.04 0.96
N ARG A 195 7.16 9.24 1.76
CA ARG A 195 8.42 9.88 1.34
C ARG A 195 9.61 9.20 1.98
N LEU A 196 10.72 9.16 1.24
CA LEU A 196 12.05 8.86 1.75
C LEU A 196 12.91 10.11 1.58
N GLY A 197 13.30 10.75 2.69
CA GLY A 197 14.09 11.98 2.72
C GLY A 197 15.53 11.72 3.15
N TYR A 198 16.49 12.24 2.39
CA TYR A 198 17.92 12.00 2.59
C TYR A 198 18.81 13.19 2.16
N THR A 199 20.07 13.18 2.60
CA THR A 199 21.07 14.21 2.28
C THR A 199 21.54 14.11 0.82
N LYS A 200 22.47 14.97 0.38
CA LYS A 200 23.07 14.85 -0.96
C LYS A 200 24.12 13.76 -1.07
N GLU A 201 24.62 13.25 0.05
CA GLU A 201 25.61 12.18 0.13
C GLU A 201 24.91 10.83 0.30
N GLY A 202 23.67 10.85 0.81
CA GLY A 202 22.78 9.70 0.84
C GLY A 202 22.27 9.23 2.17
N GLN A 203 22.57 9.94 3.25
CA GLN A 203 22.11 9.52 4.56
C GLN A 203 20.61 9.70 4.69
N ILE A 204 19.89 8.66 5.12
CA ILE A 204 18.45 8.72 5.41
C ILE A 204 18.22 9.50 6.70
N TYR A 205 17.30 10.45 6.63
CA TYR A 205 16.93 11.34 7.73
C TYR A 205 15.44 11.32 8.05
N SER A 206 14.61 10.96 7.07
CA SER A 206 13.16 10.95 7.22
C SER A 206 12.55 9.82 6.39
N ILE A 207 11.61 9.09 7.00
CA ILE A 207 10.71 8.18 6.30
C ILE A 207 9.30 8.56 6.69
N ILE A 208 8.48 8.99 5.74
CA ILE A 208 7.07 9.30 5.98
C ILE A 208 6.26 8.09 5.53
N CYS A 209 5.59 7.45 6.49
CA CYS A 209 4.71 6.31 6.27
C CYS A 209 3.30 6.78 5.89
N PRO A 210 2.52 5.92 5.23
CA PRO A 210 1.18 6.26 4.79
C PRO A 210 0.17 6.27 5.95
N GLN A 211 -0.90 7.04 5.78
CA GLN A 211 -2.07 7.05 6.65
C GLN A 211 -3.24 6.40 5.92
N GLN A 212 -4.04 5.62 6.66
CA GLN A 212 -5.20 4.91 6.12
C GLN A 212 -6.43 5.19 6.98
N GLY A 213 -7.56 5.52 6.34
CA GLY A 213 -8.86 5.58 7.00
C GLY A 213 -9.62 4.26 6.82
N VAL A 214 -10.31 3.80 7.86
CA VAL A 214 -11.30 2.71 7.77
C VAL A 214 -12.62 3.19 8.32
N CYS A 215 -13.69 2.99 7.56
CA CYS A 215 -15.03 3.42 7.95
C CYS A 215 -15.92 2.24 8.30
N SER A 216 -16.64 2.36 9.41
CA SER A 216 -17.69 1.45 9.84
C SER A 216 -19.05 2.16 9.78
N PRO A 217 -20.13 1.50 9.32
CA PRO A 217 -21.47 2.08 9.29
C PRO A 217 -21.94 2.61 10.67
N HIS A 218 -21.52 1.94 11.75
CA HIS A 218 -21.99 2.23 13.11
C HIS A 218 -21.06 3.13 13.92
N LEU A 219 -19.78 3.20 13.57
CA LEU A 219 -18.76 3.95 14.32
C LEU A 219 -18.19 5.15 13.55
N GLY A 220 -18.59 5.33 12.29
CA GLY A 220 -17.96 6.32 11.41
C GLY A 220 -16.57 5.88 10.96
N CYS A 221 -15.76 6.84 10.54
CA CYS A 221 -14.39 6.61 10.11
C CYS A 221 -13.38 6.72 11.26
N MET A 222 -12.46 5.77 11.30
CA MET A 222 -11.29 5.77 12.15
C MET A 222 -10.07 6.00 11.26
N ASN A 223 -9.13 6.78 11.75
CA ASN A 223 -7.83 6.93 11.13
C ASN A 223 -6.88 5.93 11.77
N VAL A 224 -6.05 5.32 10.92
CA VAL A 224 -4.87 4.57 11.30
C VAL A 224 -3.68 5.26 10.67
N GLU A 225 -2.77 5.70 11.53
CA GLU A 225 -1.50 6.25 11.11
C GLU A 225 -0.37 5.35 11.62
N VAL A 226 0.65 5.22 10.79
CA VAL A 226 1.94 4.70 11.20
C VAL A 226 2.85 5.89 11.54
N THR A 227 3.11 6.10 12.82
CA THR A 227 4.03 7.13 13.28
C THR A 227 5.45 6.60 13.29
N VAL A 228 6.34 7.23 12.53
CA VAL A 228 7.76 6.87 12.51
C VAL A 228 8.48 7.45 13.72
N LEU A 229 9.02 6.55 14.54
CA LEU A 229 9.79 6.84 15.75
C LEU A 229 11.28 6.98 15.50
N GLY A 230 11.72 6.67 14.28
CA GLY A 230 13.05 7.01 13.81
C GLY A 230 13.47 6.16 12.62
N SER A 231 14.40 6.69 11.84
CA SER A 231 15.01 6.02 10.70
C SER A 231 16.53 6.22 10.67
N LYS A 232 17.25 5.29 10.08
CA LYS A 232 18.67 5.40 9.76
C LYS A 232 18.98 4.58 8.51
N GLY A 233 20.03 4.93 7.77
CA GLY A 233 20.44 4.19 6.58
C GLY A 233 20.91 5.07 5.45
N TRP A 234 20.86 4.56 4.23
CA TRP A 234 21.34 5.25 3.03
C TRP A 234 20.50 4.98 1.78
N VAL A 235 20.58 5.92 0.84
CA VAL A 235 20.12 5.81 -0.55
C VAL A 235 21.31 6.04 -1.48
N ASP A 236 21.37 5.31 -2.58
CA ASP A 236 22.34 5.52 -3.66
C ASP A 236 21.61 5.65 -4.99
N GLU A 237 21.57 6.87 -5.52
CA GLU A 237 20.86 7.16 -6.77
C GLU A 237 21.55 6.57 -8.00
N SER A 238 22.87 6.35 -7.94
CA SER A 238 23.64 5.83 -9.08
C SER A 238 23.33 4.35 -9.34
N THR A 239 23.18 3.58 -8.26
CA THR A 239 22.85 2.16 -8.31
C THR A 239 21.36 1.89 -8.13
N ARG A 240 20.58 2.92 -7.78
CA ARG A 240 19.15 2.86 -7.42
C ARG A 240 18.88 1.94 -6.24
N GLU A 241 19.83 1.88 -5.32
CA GLU A 241 19.77 1.05 -4.12
C GLU A 241 19.43 1.87 -2.89
N LEU A 242 18.89 1.20 -1.89
CA LEU A 242 18.61 1.77 -0.58
C LEU A 242 18.78 0.69 0.48
N ALA A 243 19.08 1.10 1.70
CA ALA A 243 19.05 0.25 2.87
C ALA A 243 18.83 1.11 4.11
N GLY A 244 17.98 0.69 5.04
CA GLY A 244 17.79 1.43 6.29
C GLY A 244 17.10 0.61 7.36
N ASP A 245 17.12 1.09 8.58
CA ASP A 245 16.31 0.54 9.66
C ASP A 245 15.32 1.60 10.13
N MET A 246 14.12 1.17 10.50
CA MET A 246 13.11 2.08 11.02
C MET A 246 12.37 1.51 12.22
N LYS A 247 11.81 2.42 13.02
CA LYS A 247 10.94 2.13 14.17
C LYS A 247 9.63 2.84 13.95
N VAL A 248 8.52 2.16 14.20
CA VAL A 248 7.18 2.78 14.09
C VAL A 248 6.27 2.41 15.25
N GLU A 249 5.24 3.21 15.48
CA GLU A 249 4.07 2.83 16.27
C GLU A 249 2.81 3.00 15.44
N GLY A 250 1.85 2.09 15.59
CA GLY A 250 0.52 2.27 15.04
C GLY A 250 -0.31 3.16 15.96
N GLN A 251 -1.08 4.09 15.39
CA GLN A 251 -1.96 4.98 16.14
C GLN A 251 -3.36 4.96 15.53
N ILE A 252 -4.37 4.70 16.35
CA ILE A 252 -5.78 4.64 15.93
C ILE A 252 -6.59 5.69 16.68
N TRP A 253 -7.35 6.51 15.95
CA TRP A 253 -8.29 7.46 16.55
C TRP A 253 -9.49 7.73 15.65
N PHE A 254 -10.58 8.23 16.23
CA PHE A 254 -11.77 8.62 15.50
C PHE A 254 -11.53 9.88 14.67
N SER A 255 -11.94 9.86 13.40
CA SER A 255 -11.90 11.07 12.58
C SER A 255 -12.87 12.14 13.12
N PRO A 256 -12.63 13.43 12.85
CA PRO A 256 -13.53 14.49 13.32
C PRO A 256 -14.99 14.31 12.90
N SER A 257 -15.24 13.75 11.72
CA SER A 257 -16.59 13.46 11.22
C SER A 257 -17.33 12.41 12.05
N SER A 258 -16.60 11.46 12.65
CA SER A 258 -17.17 10.38 13.46
C SER A 258 -17.72 10.84 14.80
N HIS A 259 -17.26 11.99 15.32
CA HIS A 259 -17.76 12.54 16.59
C HIS A 259 -19.24 12.93 16.56
N ASN A 260 -19.80 13.14 15.37
CA ASN A 260 -21.22 13.44 15.19
C ASN A 260 -22.09 12.19 15.06
N HIS A 261 -21.50 11.00 14.97
CA HIS A 261 -22.25 9.74 14.93
C HIS A 261 -22.88 9.46 16.30
N LYS A 262 -24.15 9.04 16.31
CA LYS A 262 -24.96 8.93 17.53
C LYS A 262 -24.29 8.07 18.61
N PHE A 263 -23.74 6.93 18.23
CA PHE A 263 -23.09 6.01 19.18
C PHE A 263 -21.77 6.57 19.72
N VAL A 264 -20.92 7.07 18.83
CA VAL A 264 -19.63 7.67 19.19
C VAL A 264 -19.84 8.86 20.13
N LYS A 265 -20.84 9.70 19.86
CA LYS A 265 -21.18 10.86 20.70
C LYS A 265 -21.59 10.45 22.12
N ILE A 266 -22.40 9.39 22.26
CA ILE A 266 -22.82 8.89 23.58
C ILE A 266 -21.61 8.38 24.37
N ILE A 267 -20.76 7.56 23.73
CA ILE A 267 -19.57 6.98 24.36
C ILE A 267 -18.59 8.09 24.76
N LYS A 268 -18.30 9.01 23.84
CA LYS A 268 -17.44 10.18 24.09
C LYS A 268 -17.92 10.99 25.28
N ASN A 269 -19.21 11.34 25.33
CA ASN A 269 -19.78 12.12 26.44
C ASN A 269 -19.66 11.38 27.78
N GLN A 270 -19.78 10.05 27.79
CA GLN A 270 -19.60 9.26 29.00
C GLN A 270 -18.14 9.27 29.47
N PHE A 271 -17.18 9.12 28.55
CA PHE A 271 -15.75 9.19 28.86
C PHE A 271 -15.38 10.58 29.40
N GLU A 272 -15.87 11.64 28.76
CA GLU A 272 -15.64 13.02 29.21
C GLU A 272 -16.23 13.28 30.60
N LYS A 273 -17.43 12.76 30.89
CA LYS A 273 -18.06 12.87 32.22
C LYS A 273 -17.25 12.18 33.33
N GLU A 274 -16.55 11.10 32.99
CA GLU A 274 -15.72 10.34 33.92
C GLU A 274 -14.25 10.79 33.93
N ASN A 275 -13.91 11.85 33.20
CA ASN A 275 -12.54 12.32 33.02
C ASN A 275 -11.58 11.23 32.47
N LEU A 276 -12.09 10.41 31.56
CA LEU A 276 -11.34 9.33 30.91
C LEU A 276 -10.87 9.75 29.51
N PRO A 277 -9.66 9.35 29.08
CA PRO A 277 -9.17 9.63 27.74
C PRO A 277 -10.00 8.86 26.69
N PHE A 278 -10.51 9.59 25.72
CA PHE A 278 -11.20 9.04 24.56
C PHE A 278 -10.35 9.30 23.30
N PRO A 279 -10.19 8.32 22.39
CA PRO A 279 -9.34 8.44 21.20
C PRO A 279 -9.96 9.34 20.11
N ARG A 280 -10.15 10.63 20.42
CA ARG A 280 -10.70 11.67 19.54
C ARG A 280 -9.68 12.29 18.58
N ASN A 281 -8.39 12.10 18.86
CA ASN A 281 -7.28 12.72 18.15
C ASN A 281 -6.00 11.90 18.37
N LYS A 282 -4.94 12.27 17.65
CA LYS A 282 -3.63 11.63 17.69
C LYS A 282 -3.01 11.58 19.09
N GLU A 283 -3.14 12.65 19.87
CA GLU A 283 -2.61 12.73 21.24
C GLU A 283 -3.24 11.67 22.17
N ASN A 284 -4.52 11.36 21.95
CA ASN A 284 -5.27 10.37 22.72
C ASN A 284 -5.44 9.03 21.98
N ALA A 285 -4.66 8.79 20.91
CA ALA A 285 -4.82 7.62 20.06
C ALA A 285 -4.56 6.31 20.82
N ILE A 286 -5.23 5.25 20.38
CA ILE A 286 -4.89 3.89 20.76
C ILE A 286 -3.54 3.57 20.12
N LYS A 287 -2.54 3.32 20.94
CA LYS A 287 -1.18 3.01 20.48
C LYS A 287 -1.01 1.51 20.33
N VAL A 288 -0.43 1.10 19.23
CA VAL A 288 -0.13 -0.29 18.88
C VAL A 288 1.37 -0.41 18.74
N THR A 289 1.95 -1.30 19.54
CA THR A 289 3.40 -1.54 19.47
C THR A 289 3.75 -2.30 18.19
N THR A 290 4.97 -2.13 17.70
CA THR A 290 5.49 -2.89 16.56
C THR A 290 6.93 -3.30 16.80
N HIS A 291 7.36 -4.37 16.12
CA HIS A 291 8.70 -4.90 16.27
C HIS A 291 9.15 -5.69 15.03
N LEU A 292 10.42 -6.08 15.04
CA LEU A 292 10.99 -6.99 14.07
C LEU A 292 10.22 -8.31 14.06
N PRO A 293 9.82 -8.82 12.87
CA PRO A 293 9.22 -10.14 12.77
C PRO A 293 10.03 -11.23 13.49
N GLY A 294 9.37 -11.95 14.39
CA GLY A 294 9.96 -13.02 15.21
C GLY A 294 10.75 -12.57 16.44
N ASP A 295 10.97 -11.26 16.66
CA ASP A 295 11.77 -10.75 17.78
C ASP A 295 11.11 -9.51 18.43
N PRO A 296 10.24 -9.70 19.45
CA PRO A 296 9.54 -8.61 20.13
C PRO A 296 10.46 -7.70 20.95
N THR A 297 11.73 -8.08 21.15
CA THR A 297 12.70 -7.24 21.87
C THR A 297 13.32 -6.17 20.99
N LYS A 298 13.20 -6.31 19.66
CA LYS A 298 13.76 -5.39 18.68
C LYS A 298 12.67 -4.54 18.03
N ALA A 299 12.54 -3.30 18.50
CA ALA A 299 11.58 -2.35 17.93
C ALA A 299 11.95 -1.88 16.50
N ALA A 300 13.21 -2.03 16.09
CA ALA A 300 13.66 -1.63 14.76
C ALA A 300 13.60 -2.80 13.79
N PHE A 301 13.16 -2.54 12.57
CA PHE A 301 13.08 -3.52 11.50
C PHE A 301 13.68 -2.97 10.19
N PRO A 302 14.20 -3.86 9.33
CA PRO A 302 14.99 -3.48 8.19
C PRO A 302 14.12 -3.14 6.96
N LEU A 303 14.47 -2.04 6.30
CA LEU A 303 14.16 -1.73 4.91
C LEU A 303 15.34 -2.19 4.04
N ARG A 304 15.10 -3.11 3.11
CA ARG A 304 16.14 -3.71 2.26
C ARG A 304 15.74 -3.67 0.79
N ARG A 305 16.73 -3.62 -0.10
CA ARG A 305 16.55 -3.60 -1.55
C ARG A 305 15.86 -4.86 -2.05
N GLY A 306 15.03 -4.68 -3.08
CA GLY A 306 14.32 -5.74 -3.76
C GLY A 306 12.99 -6.10 -3.11
N PRO A 307 12.23 -7.02 -3.71
CA PRO A 307 10.95 -7.47 -3.18
C PRO A 307 11.14 -8.28 -1.90
N SER A 308 10.07 -8.40 -1.10
CA SER A 308 10.02 -9.46 -0.09
C SER A 308 10.20 -10.83 -0.75
N LYS A 309 10.90 -11.72 -0.04
CA LYS A 309 11.13 -13.11 -0.42
C LYS A 309 10.29 -14.09 0.41
N ASP A 310 9.49 -13.59 1.34
CA ASP A 310 8.76 -14.40 2.31
C ASP A 310 7.56 -15.10 1.65
N PHE A 311 7.07 -14.56 0.54
CA PHE A 311 5.96 -15.10 -0.25
C PHE A 311 6.05 -14.62 -1.71
N PRO A 312 5.42 -15.32 -2.67
CA PRO A 312 5.32 -14.83 -4.04
C PRO A 312 4.49 -13.55 -4.11
N ILE A 313 5.04 -12.51 -4.73
CA ILE A 313 4.31 -11.26 -4.97
C ILE A 313 3.52 -11.41 -6.27
N PRO A 314 2.20 -11.22 -6.26
CA PRO A 314 1.39 -11.31 -7.46
C PRO A 314 1.74 -10.18 -8.43
N GLU A 315 1.65 -10.45 -9.73
CA GLU A 315 2.05 -9.52 -10.78
C GLU A 315 1.34 -8.16 -10.68
N PHE A 316 0.05 -8.15 -10.32
CA PHE A 316 -0.72 -6.92 -10.17
C PHE A 316 -0.20 -5.99 -9.08
N ALA A 317 0.53 -6.51 -8.08
CA ALA A 317 1.10 -5.72 -6.98
C ALA A 317 2.55 -5.27 -7.27
N THR A 318 2.95 -5.26 -8.55
CA THR A 318 4.32 -4.89 -8.97
C THR A 318 4.32 -3.71 -9.94
N HIS A 319 5.32 -2.83 -9.79
CA HIS A 319 5.48 -1.60 -10.59
C HIS A 319 6.87 -1.50 -11.22
N LYS A 320 7.50 -2.63 -11.55
CA LYS A 320 8.92 -2.73 -11.93
C LYS A 320 9.29 -1.90 -13.16
N ASP A 321 8.35 -1.72 -14.08
CA ASP A 321 8.58 -1.03 -15.36
C ASP A 321 8.42 0.49 -15.26
N ILE A 322 7.94 1.01 -14.11
CA ILE A 322 7.64 2.43 -13.91
C ILE A 322 8.27 3.03 -12.64
N ALA A 323 8.52 2.21 -11.62
CA ALA A 323 9.18 2.65 -10.40
C ALA A 323 10.70 2.82 -10.61
N TRP A 324 11.30 3.73 -9.85
CA TRP A 324 12.74 4.00 -9.86
C TRP A 324 13.52 2.94 -9.08
N SER A 325 13.09 2.65 -7.84
CA SER A 325 13.68 1.63 -6.98
C SER A 325 12.60 0.82 -6.27
N LEU A 326 13.00 -0.35 -5.80
CA LEU A 326 12.19 -1.22 -4.95
C LEU A 326 12.97 -1.55 -3.69
N GLY A 327 12.36 -1.28 -2.54
CA GLY A 327 12.72 -1.89 -1.27
C GLY A 327 11.56 -2.68 -0.69
N HIS A 328 11.80 -3.41 0.39
CA HIS A 328 10.75 -4.02 1.20
C HIS A 328 11.08 -3.91 2.67
N LEU A 329 10.02 -3.92 3.48
CA LEU A 329 10.11 -4.09 4.92
C LEU A 329 8.96 -4.97 5.40
N GLY A 330 9.18 -5.66 6.52
CA GLY A 330 8.17 -6.40 7.26
C GLY A 330 8.16 -5.92 8.69
N VAL A 331 6.97 -5.64 9.22
CA VAL A 331 6.77 -5.23 10.61
C VAL A 331 5.75 -6.14 11.26
N GLN A 332 6.07 -6.66 12.44
CA GLN A 332 5.13 -7.47 13.21
C GLN A 332 4.35 -6.58 14.18
N ILE A 333 3.04 -6.79 14.21
CA ILE A 333 2.11 -6.07 15.06
C ILE A 333 2.16 -6.66 16.47
N GLY A 334 2.41 -5.80 17.45
CA GLY A 334 2.39 -6.13 18.87
C GLY A 334 1.06 -5.74 19.54
N PRO A 335 0.97 -5.88 20.88
CA PRO A 335 -0.23 -5.54 21.63
C PRO A 335 -0.49 -4.02 21.64
N ILE A 336 -1.74 -3.67 21.98
CA ILE A 336 -2.12 -2.30 22.35
C ILE A 336 -1.41 -1.88 23.64
N VAL A 337 -0.93 -0.63 23.67
CA VAL A 337 -0.35 -0.05 24.89
C VAL A 337 -1.48 0.26 25.87
N LYS A 338 -1.43 -0.37 27.04
CA LYS A 338 -2.42 -0.14 28.10
C LYS A 338 -2.28 1.25 28.69
N THR A 339 -3.42 1.87 28.95
CA THR A 339 -3.54 3.18 29.60
C THR A 339 -3.46 3.10 31.12
N GLY A 340 -3.57 1.89 31.68
CA GLY A 340 -3.68 1.66 33.13
C GLY A 340 -5.10 1.83 33.68
N THR A 341 -6.07 2.18 32.83
CA THR A 341 -7.48 2.28 33.20
C THR A 341 -8.29 1.17 32.51
N GLU A 342 -8.77 0.20 33.27
CA GLU A 342 -9.45 -1.00 32.76
C GLU A 342 -10.60 -0.70 31.79
N LYS A 343 -11.40 0.33 32.10
CA LYS A 343 -12.53 0.74 31.25
C LYS A 343 -12.08 1.26 29.88
N VAL A 344 -10.98 2.02 29.85
CA VAL A 344 -10.40 2.56 28.61
C VAL A 344 -9.74 1.43 27.82
N ASP A 345 -8.99 0.55 28.50
CA ASP A 345 -8.29 -0.56 27.85
C ASP A 345 -9.28 -1.55 27.19
N LYS A 346 -10.39 -1.87 27.87
CA LYS A 346 -11.47 -2.68 27.29
C LYS A 346 -12.12 -2.01 26.08
N PHE A 347 -12.37 -0.70 26.15
CA PHE A 347 -12.92 0.04 25.02
C PHE A 347 -11.95 0.06 23.83
N ASN A 348 -10.66 0.30 24.08
CA ASN A 348 -9.63 0.30 23.06
C ASN A 348 -9.52 -1.07 22.37
N GLN A 349 -9.67 -2.16 23.12
CA GLN A 349 -9.72 -3.50 22.54
C GLN A 349 -10.93 -3.68 21.62
N ILE A 350 -12.12 -3.23 22.01
CA ILE A 350 -13.32 -3.30 21.15
C ILE A 350 -13.11 -2.51 19.84
N VAL A 351 -12.52 -1.32 19.93
CA VAL A 351 -12.20 -0.51 18.73
C VAL A 351 -11.22 -1.26 17.82
N MET A 352 -10.17 -1.88 18.40
CA MET A 352 -9.22 -2.72 17.68
C MET A 352 -9.88 -3.92 17.00
N ASP A 353 -10.80 -4.61 17.69
CA ASP A 353 -11.48 -5.79 17.15
C ASP A 353 -12.39 -5.42 15.97
N VAL A 354 -13.11 -4.29 16.06
CA VAL A 354 -13.91 -3.76 14.94
C VAL A 354 -13.01 -3.38 13.76
N PHE A 355 -11.89 -2.73 14.04
CA PHE A 355 -10.92 -2.37 13.01
C PHE A 355 -10.37 -3.61 12.31
N ASN A 356 -9.94 -4.62 13.05
CA ASN A 356 -9.42 -5.87 12.51
C ASN A 356 -10.48 -6.64 11.72
N THR A 357 -11.74 -6.62 12.17
CA THR A 357 -12.83 -7.22 11.40
C THR A 357 -12.99 -6.53 10.03
N ALA A 358 -12.92 -5.19 10.00
CA ALA A 358 -13.10 -4.41 8.78
C ALA A 358 -11.87 -4.44 7.84
N SER A 359 -10.67 -4.62 8.38
CA SER A 359 -9.39 -4.60 7.64
C SER A 359 -8.85 -6.00 7.36
N GLY A 360 -9.59 -7.07 7.67
CA GLY A 360 -9.09 -8.43 7.52
C GLY A 360 -7.86 -8.69 8.39
N ASN A 361 -7.94 -8.39 9.68
CA ASN A 361 -6.91 -8.64 10.69
C ASN A 361 -5.57 -7.91 10.49
N MET A 362 -5.54 -6.78 9.78
CA MET A 362 -4.30 -6.04 9.50
C MET A 362 -3.49 -5.69 10.76
N LEU A 363 -4.16 -5.29 11.84
CA LEU A 363 -3.54 -4.91 13.12
C LEU A 363 -3.73 -5.97 14.21
N LYS A 364 -3.98 -7.23 13.83
CA LYS A 364 -4.07 -8.32 14.78
C LYS A 364 -2.67 -8.61 15.33
N GLU A 365 -2.56 -8.70 16.66
CA GLU A 365 -1.30 -9.04 17.32
C GLU A 365 -0.71 -10.34 16.74
N GLY A 366 0.59 -10.30 16.45
CA GLY A 366 1.32 -11.39 15.80
C GLY A 366 1.31 -11.37 14.28
N ASN A 367 0.42 -10.60 13.63
CA ASN A 367 0.40 -10.48 12.18
C ASN A 367 1.63 -9.70 11.67
N ILE A 368 2.05 -9.99 10.44
CA ILE A 368 3.15 -9.27 9.77
C ILE A 368 2.55 -8.44 8.64
N LEU A 369 2.77 -7.13 8.74
CA LEU A 369 2.46 -6.18 7.68
C LEU A 369 3.72 -6.02 6.82
N THR A 370 3.65 -6.45 5.57
CA THR A 370 4.73 -6.32 4.59
C THR A 370 4.44 -5.18 3.63
N TRP A 371 5.42 -4.31 3.43
CA TRP A 371 5.35 -3.20 2.49
C TRP A 371 6.43 -3.36 1.42
N ASN A 372 6.02 -3.41 0.15
CA ASN A 372 6.93 -3.22 -0.98
C ASN A 372 6.98 -1.72 -1.32
N VAL A 373 8.12 -1.11 -1.06
CA VAL A 373 8.36 0.32 -1.17
C VAL A 373 8.81 0.65 -2.59
N TRP A 374 7.86 0.98 -3.45
CA TRP A 374 8.10 1.42 -4.82
C TRP A 374 8.32 2.93 -4.86
N THR A 375 9.56 3.35 -5.10
CA THR A 375 9.91 4.78 -5.11
C THR A 375 9.88 5.37 -6.51
N ASN A 376 9.58 6.66 -6.59
CA ASN A 376 9.76 7.50 -7.76
C ASN A 376 11.22 7.95 -7.89
N ALA A 377 11.59 8.51 -9.05
CA ALA A 377 12.92 9.10 -9.19
C ALA A 377 13.17 10.21 -8.15
N PRO A 378 14.42 10.38 -7.69
CA PRO A 378 14.81 11.44 -6.78
C PRO A 378 14.43 12.85 -7.24
N GLU A 379 13.87 13.62 -6.30
CA GLU A 379 13.48 15.01 -6.46
C GLU A 379 14.18 15.89 -5.43
N LYS A 380 14.21 17.21 -5.68
CA LYS A 380 14.60 18.19 -4.66
C LYS A 380 13.47 18.29 -3.65
N ILE A 381 13.84 18.53 -2.39
CA ILE A 381 12.83 18.77 -1.38
C ILE A 381 11.99 20.01 -1.73
N ASN A 382 10.68 19.89 -1.60
CA ASN A 382 9.76 21.01 -1.66
C ASN A 382 9.53 21.52 -0.22
N ASP A 383 9.96 22.75 0.06
CA ASP A 383 9.91 23.32 1.42
C ASP A 383 8.47 23.48 1.95
N ASP A 384 7.51 23.78 1.07
CA ASP A 384 6.10 23.88 1.44
C ASP A 384 5.55 22.50 1.79
N GLU A 385 5.84 21.49 0.95
CA GLU A 385 5.45 20.10 1.19
C GLU A 385 6.07 19.58 2.50
N ARG A 386 7.33 19.91 2.74
CA ARG A 386 8.08 19.52 3.92
C ARG A 386 7.41 20.01 5.22
N SER A 387 6.88 21.23 5.24
CA SER A 387 6.22 21.75 6.45
C SER A 387 4.95 20.97 6.80
N HIS A 388 4.14 20.58 5.80
CA HIS A 388 2.87 19.85 6.02
C HIS A 388 3.06 18.40 6.46
N HIS A 389 4.15 17.74 6.07
CA HIS A 389 4.42 16.35 6.50
C HIS A 389 5.07 16.24 7.89
N THR A 390 5.19 17.36 8.61
CA THR A 390 5.91 17.42 9.89
C THR A 390 5.02 17.80 11.08
N GLU A 391 3.72 18.02 10.85
CA GLU A 391 2.70 18.34 11.87
C GLU A 391 2.25 17.15 12.71
#